data_AF-A0A969JH19-F1
#
_entry.id   AF-A0A969JH19-F1
#
_cell.length_a   1.000
_cell.length_b   1.000
_cell.length_c   1.000
_cell.angle_alpha   90.00
_cell.angle_beta   90.00
_cell.angle_gamma   90.00
#
_symmetry.space_group_name_H-M   'P 1'
#
loop_
_entity.id
_entity.type
_entity.pdbx_description
1 polymer ?
#
loop_
_entity_poly.entity_id
_entity_poly.type
_entity_poly.pdbx_seq_one_letter_code
_entity_poly.pdbx_strand_id
1 'polypeptide(L)'
;MKILPFRAVYPNLEKTPHTNAFFDTVKLKYQDYVAENQFIRTTVEAIYIYRITYEQGARFTGIIAAVDIAEYIEGNIKKHEKTIVNNEDRQGDLLQIRQAAIKPVLLAHPSVFALNELIAHVLEQEQKFFVVEIEGEKHCFWQISDAKTIEQFQLIFAQKIPHAYIADGHHRSASFAALHQKLLAEGTSKLLCAFLIGRNSAF
;
A
#
# COMPACT_ATOMS: atom_id res chain seq x y z
N MET A 1 -10.12 -7.39 -10.50
CA MET A 1 -8.74 -7.28 -10.00
C MET A 1 -8.52 -8.21 -8.81
N LYS A 2 -7.43 -8.99 -8.82
CA LYS A 2 -7.04 -9.93 -7.77
C LYS A 2 -6.14 -9.27 -6.72
N ILE A 3 -6.71 -9.02 -5.55
CA ILE A 3 -5.98 -8.54 -4.37
C ILE A 3 -5.69 -9.69 -3.40
N LEU A 4 -4.60 -9.57 -2.65
CA LEU A 4 -4.08 -10.59 -1.75
C LEU A 4 -3.71 -9.97 -0.41
N PRO A 5 -3.95 -10.67 0.71
CA PRO A 5 -3.41 -10.25 1.99
C PRO A 5 -1.88 -10.41 2.00
N PHE A 6 -1.22 -9.69 2.91
CA PHE A 6 0.23 -9.72 3.08
C PHE A 6 0.63 -9.52 4.54
N ARG A 7 1.85 -9.92 4.90
CA ARG A 7 2.44 -9.62 6.21
C ARG A 7 3.09 -8.25 6.17
N ALA A 8 2.64 -7.32 7.01
CA ALA A 8 3.21 -5.99 7.08
C ALA A 8 4.53 -5.96 7.86
N VAL A 9 5.40 -5.04 7.45
CA VAL A 9 6.56 -4.58 8.22
C VAL A 9 6.35 -3.10 8.47
N TYR A 10 6.28 -2.68 9.74
CA TYR A 10 5.94 -1.31 10.13
C TYR A 10 6.87 -0.80 11.23
N PRO A 11 7.03 0.52 11.39
CA PRO A 11 7.99 1.08 12.34
C PRO A 11 7.64 0.74 13.80
N ASN A 12 8.66 0.41 14.59
CA ASN A 12 8.57 0.39 16.04
C ASN A 12 8.76 1.82 16.57
N LEU A 13 7.67 2.52 16.86
CA LEU A 13 7.72 3.91 17.30
C LEU A 13 8.44 4.09 18.65
N GLU A 14 8.47 3.08 19.52
CA GLU A 14 9.20 3.14 20.79
C GLU A 14 10.72 3.21 20.58
N LYS A 15 11.20 2.58 19.50
CA LYS A 15 12.61 2.59 19.10
C LYS A 15 12.95 3.68 18.09
N THR A 16 11.97 4.54 17.76
CA THR A 16 12.09 5.57 16.73
C THR A 16 11.69 6.94 17.31
N PRO A 17 12.47 7.50 18.25
CA PRO A 17 12.07 8.70 19.00
C PRO A 17 11.97 9.98 18.13
N HIS A 18 12.65 10.01 16.98
CA HIS A 18 12.58 11.10 16.02
C HIS A 18 11.78 10.68 14.77
N THR A 19 10.47 10.53 14.95
CA THR A 19 9.52 10.03 13.95
C THR A 19 9.66 10.70 12.57
N ASN A 20 9.71 12.03 12.51
CA ASN A 20 9.85 12.76 11.23
C ASN A 20 11.18 12.43 10.54
N ALA A 21 12.31 12.52 11.26
CA ALA A 21 13.63 12.23 10.71
C ALA A 21 13.75 10.77 10.23
N PHE A 22 13.10 9.84 10.93
CA PHE A 22 13.00 8.45 10.48
C PHE A 22 12.27 8.35 9.14
N PHE A 23 11.06 8.94 9.02
CA PHE A 23 10.29 8.85 7.77
C PHE A 23 10.95 9.58 6.58
N ASP A 24 11.76 10.61 6.84
CA ASP A 24 12.55 11.29 5.81
C ASP A 24 13.69 10.42 5.25
N THR A 25 14.31 9.63 6.13
CA THR A 25 15.57 8.93 5.83
C THR A 25 15.41 7.43 5.64
N VAL A 26 14.26 6.83 6.00
CA VAL A 26 13.98 5.38 5.87
C VAL A 26 14.17 4.87 4.45
N LYS A 27 13.92 5.71 3.45
CA LYS A 27 14.22 5.39 2.07
C LYS A 27 15.72 5.09 1.90
N LEU A 28 16.63 5.86 2.47
CA LEU A 28 18.06 5.64 2.28
C LEU A 28 18.63 4.61 3.26
N LYS A 29 18.11 4.57 4.50
CA LYS A 29 18.69 3.83 5.63
C LYS A 29 17.91 2.57 6.05
N TYR A 30 17.09 2.02 5.15
CA TYR A 30 16.21 0.90 5.50
C TYR A 30 16.95 -0.29 6.10
N GLN A 31 18.08 -0.71 5.51
CA GLN A 31 18.86 -1.84 6.01
C GLN A 31 19.44 -1.57 7.40
N ASP A 32 19.93 -0.36 7.64
CA ASP A 32 20.43 0.06 8.95
C ASP A 32 19.33 -0.06 10.02
N TYR A 33 18.14 0.49 9.72
CA TYR A 33 16.99 0.42 10.62
C TYR A 33 16.45 -1.00 10.86
N VAL A 34 16.57 -1.89 9.87
CA VAL A 34 16.27 -3.32 10.05
C VAL A 34 17.29 -3.96 11.00
N ALA A 35 18.59 -3.71 10.81
CA ALA A 35 19.64 -4.22 11.68
C ALA A 35 19.51 -3.71 13.12
N GLU A 36 19.04 -2.47 13.29
CA GLU A 36 18.76 -1.83 14.58
C GLU A 36 17.43 -2.28 15.22
N ASN A 37 16.71 -3.22 14.61
CA ASN A 37 15.41 -3.73 15.09
C ASN A 37 14.35 -2.62 15.29
N GLN A 38 14.35 -1.61 14.42
CA GLN A 38 13.38 -0.49 14.43
C GLN A 38 12.08 -0.82 13.67
N PHE A 39 11.91 -2.06 13.20
CA PHE A 39 10.69 -2.52 12.55
C PHE A 39 10.06 -3.69 13.29
N ILE A 40 8.73 -3.76 13.23
CA ILE A 40 7.92 -4.88 13.68
C ILE A 40 7.35 -5.57 12.45
N ARG A 41 7.39 -6.91 12.44
CA ARG A 41 6.81 -7.74 11.38
C ARG A 41 5.58 -8.45 11.90
N THR A 42 4.48 -8.39 11.16
CA THR A 42 3.27 -9.14 11.50
C THR A 42 3.45 -10.64 11.21
N THR A 43 2.85 -11.47 12.05
CA THR A 43 2.85 -12.94 11.88
C THR A 43 1.71 -13.41 10.98
N VAL A 44 0.62 -12.65 10.93
CA VAL A 44 -0.58 -12.94 10.13
C VAL A 44 -0.59 -12.12 8.84
N GLU A 45 -1.08 -12.74 7.76
CA GLU A 45 -1.41 -12.02 6.52
C GLU A 45 -2.72 -11.25 6.71
N ALA A 46 -2.76 -10.02 6.22
CA ALA A 46 -3.93 -9.16 6.34
C ALA A 46 -4.10 -8.23 5.13
N ILE A 47 -5.31 -7.70 4.98
CA ILE A 47 -5.60 -6.47 4.24
C ILE A 47 -5.67 -5.33 5.25
N TYR A 48 -5.27 -4.13 4.86
CA TYR A 48 -5.30 -2.99 5.77
C TYR A 48 -6.20 -1.89 5.22
N ILE A 49 -6.99 -1.27 6.09
CA ILE A 49 -7.60 0.02 5.78
C ILE A 49 -6.65 1.10 6.27
N TYR A 50 -6.40 2.09 5.44
CA TYR A 50 -5.56 3.24 5.75
C TYR A 50 -6.40 4.51 5.70
N ARG A 51 -6.26 5.37 6.72
CA ARG A 51 -6.83 6.70 6.74
C ARG A 51 -5.75 7.73 7.06
N ILE A 52 -5.73 8.79 6.27
CA ILE A 52 -5.00 10.03 6.57
C ILE A 52 -5.99 11.12 6.93
N THR A 53 -5.68 11.87 8.00
CA THR A 53 -6.43 13.05 8.44
C THR A 53 -5.47 14.23 8.55
N TYR A 54 -5.75 15.30 7.83
CA TYR A 54 -4.99 16.55 7.90
C TYR A 54 -5.52 17.44 9.03
N GLU A 55 -4.70 18.38 9.53
CA GLU A 55 -5.09 19.33 10.58
C GLU A 55 -6.38 20.11 10.24
N GLN A 56 -6.57 20.47 8.97
CA GLN A 56 -7.77 21.16 8.47
C GLN A 56 -9.02 20.26 8.41
N GLY A 57 -8.94 19.02 8.89
CA GLY A 57 -10.05 18.08 9.00
C GLY A 57 -10.35 17.27 7.74
N ALA A 58 -9.64 17.50 6.63
CA ALA A 58 -9.77 16.67 5.44
C ALA A 58 -9.33 15.22 5.72
N ARG A 59 -10.11 14.24 5.26
CA ARG A 59 -9.86 12.81 5.48
C ARG A 59 -9.94 12.03 4.18
N PHE A 60 -8.99 11.14 3.98
CA PHE A 60 -8.97 10.18 2.88
C PHE A 60 -8.81 8.78 3.44
N THR A 61 -9.64 7.86 3.00
CA THR A 61 -9.60 6.45 3.44
C THR A 61 -9.36 5.58 2.22
N GLY A 62 -8.60 4.51 2.37
CA GLY A 62 -8.30 3.59 1.30
C GLY A 62 -7.91 2.22 1.83
N ILE A 63 -7.60 1.31 0.91
CA ILE A 63 -7.17 -0.05 1.22
C ILE A 63 -5.72 -0.22 0.83
N ILE A 64 -4.95 -0.91 1.66
CA ILE A 64 -3.61 -1.39 1.34
C ILE A 64 -3.67 -2.91 1.25
N ALA A 65 -3.31 -3.44 0.09
CA ALA A 65 -3.28 -4.86 -0.19
C ALA A 65 -2.15 -5.18 -1.18
N ALA A 66 -1.72 -6.43 -1.20
CA ALA A 66 -0.94 -6.91 -2.33
C ALA A 66 -1.86 -7.12 -3.54
N VAL A 67 -1.31 -6.96 -4.74
CA VAL A 67 -1.97 -7.23 -6.01
C VAL A 67 -1.13 -8.24 -6.77
N ASP A 68 -1.79 -9.19 -7.41
CA ASP A 68 -1.10 -10.12 -8.31
C ASP A 68 -0.50 -9.33 -9.47
N ILE A 69 0.80 -9.48 -9.70
CA ILE A 69 1.52 -8.79 -10.77
C ILE A 69 0.96 -9.12 -12.17
N ALA A 70 0.28 -10.26 -12.33
CA ALA A 70 -0.45 -10.59 -13.54
C ALA A 70 -1.45 -9.49 -13.92
N GLU A 71 -2.09 -8.83 -12.95
CA GLU A 71 -3.02 -7.72 -13.19
C GLU A 71 -2.34 -6.52 -13.87
N TYR A 72 -1.05 -6.30 -13.63
CA TYR A 72 -0.28 -5.28 -14.34
C TYR A 72 0.10 -5.76 -15.74
N ILE A 73 0.59 -6.99 -15.87
CA ILE A 73 1.05 -7.58 -17.13
C ILE A 73 -0.09 -7.69 -18.15
N GLU A 74 -1.27 -8.09 -17.69
CA GLU A 74 -2.49 -8.24 -18.49
C GLU A 74 -3.18 -6.89 -18.78
N GLY A 75 -2.67 -5.78 -18.23
CA GLY A 75 -3.17 -4.43 -18.50
C GLY A 75 -4.40 -4.00 -17.69
N ASN A 76 -4.77 -4.74 -16.64
CA ASN A 76 -5.84 -4.34 -15.72
C ASN A 76 -5.42 -3.14 -14.84
N ILE A 77 -4.12 -3.00 -14.55
CA ILE A 77 -3.54 -1.78 -13.97
C ILE A 77 -3.06 -0.86 -15.10
N LYS A 78 -3.77 0.25 -15.31
CA LYS A 78 -3.53 1.20 -16.38
C LYS A 78 -2.58 2.32 -15.93
N LYS A 79 -1.64 2.69 -16.79
CA LYS A 79 -0.73 3.84 -16.60
C LYS A 79 -1.43 5.13 -17.04
N HIS A 80 -1.28 6.24 -16.32
CA HIS A 80 -1.87 7.52 -16.73
C HIS A 80 -0.95 8.40 -17.62
N GLU A 81 0.32 8.01 -17.80
CA GLU A 81 1.32 8.74 -18.60
C GLU A 81 2.23 7.80 -19.41
N LYS A 82 2.76 8.26 -20.57
CA LYS A 82 3.86 7.60 -21.30
C LYS A 82 5.12 7.69 -20.44
N THR A 83 5.62 6.56 -19.99
CA THR A 83 6.75 6.51 -19.06
C THR A 83 8.02 7.07 -19.73
N ILE A 84 8.55 8.17 -19.19
CA ILE A 84 9.86 8.70 -19.59
C ILE A 84 10.91 7.79 -18.94
N VAL A 85 11.60 7.03 -19.79
CA VAL A 85 12.54 5.93 -19.46
C VAL A 85 13.61 6.32 -18.41
N ASN A 86 14.02 7.58 -18.35
CA ASN A 86 15.14 8.03 -17.48
C ASN A 86 14.96 7.84 -15.97
N ASN A 87 13.73 7.68 -15.45
CA ASN A 87 13.49 7.55 -14.00
C ASN A 87 13.22 6.10 -13.54
N GLU A 88 13.14 5.13 -14.47
CA GLU A 88 12.87 3.72 -14.16
C GLU A 88 14.07 3.02 -13.51
N ASP A 89 15.29 3.38 -13.91
CA ASP A 89 16.53 2.74 -13.42
C ASP A 89 16.75 2.99 -11.92
N ARG A 90 16.57 4.24 -11.46
CA ARG A 90 16.86 4.62 -10.07
C ARG A 90 15.97 3.93 -9.03
N GLN A 91 14.71 3.64 -9.34
CA GLN A 91 13.81 2.94 -8.41
C GLN A 91 14.05 1.43 -8.42
N GLY A 92 14.49 0.87 -9.56
CA GLY A 92 14.96 -0.52 -9.65
C GLY A 92 16.19 -0.73 -8.75
N ASP A 93 17.18 0.16 -8.85
CA ASP A 93 18.40 0.12 -8.04
C ASP A 93 18.08 0.19 -6.54
N LEU A 94 17.19 1.10 -6.14
CA LEU A 94 16.77 1.22 -4.75
C LEU A 94 16.06 -0.05 -4.24
N LEU A 95 15.22 -0.68 -5.07
CA LEU A 95 14.56 -1.92 -4.71
C LEU A 95 15.56 -3.08 -4.58
N GLN A 96 16.56 -3.16 -5.47
CA GLN A 96 17.65 -4.14 -5.36
C GLN A 96 18.49 -3.94 -4.10
N ILE A 97 18.83 -2.69 -3.78
CA ILE A 97 19.61 -2.36 -2.58
C ILE A 97 18.82 -2.69 -1.31
N ARG A 98 17.54 -2.34 -1.24
CA ARG A 98 16.74 -2.48 -0.02
C ARG A 98 16.16 -3.87 0.17
N GLN A 99 15.96 -4.61 -0.92
CA GLN A 99 15.17 -5.84 -0.98
C GLN A 99 13.76 -5.69 -0.36
N ALA A 100 13.20 -4.47 -0.39
CA ALA A 100 11.92 -4.14 0.22
C ALA A 100 11.20 -3.01 -0.50
N ALA A 101 9.87 -3.16 -0.64
CA ALA A 101 8.99 -2.09 -1.13
C ALA A 101 8.59 -1.16 0.03
N ILE A 102 9.23 0.01 0.12
CA ILE A 102 9.01 0.98 1.22
C ILE A 102 7.74 1.82 1.02
N LYS A 103 7.25 1.95 -0.23
CA LYS A 103 6.04 2.73 -0.54
C LYS A 103 5.12 1.95 -1.48
N PRO A 104 3.80 1.90 -1.21
CA PRO A 104 2.86 1.29 -2.12
C PRO A 104 2.78 2.04 -3.45
N VAL A 105 2.35 1.33 -4.50
CA VAL A 105 1.85 1.98 -5.72
C VAL A 105 0.45 2.51 -5.44
N LEU A 106 0.23 3.79 -5.72
CA LEU A 106 -1.06 4.40 -5.51
C LEU A 106 -1.95 4.15 -6.73
N LEU A 107 -3.05 3.44 -6.51
CA LEU A 107 -4.04 3.11 -7.50
C LEU A 107 -5.36 3.83 -7.21
N ALA A 108 -5.98 4.36 -8.26
CA ALA A 108 -7.33 4.90 -8.25
C ALA A 108 -8.27 3.95 -9.00
N HIS A 109 -9.49 3.81 -8.53
CA HIS A 109 -10.54 3.03 -9.18
C HIS A 109 -11.87 3.79 -9.15
N PRO A 110 -12.84 3.46 -10.02
CA PRO A 110 -14.18 4.02 -9.94
C PRO A 110 -14.81 3.77 -8.57
N SER A 111 -15.65 4.68 -8.08
CA SER A 111 -16.33 4.50 -6.78
C SER A 111 -17.18 3.23 -6.80
N VAL A 112 -17.03 2.38 -5.79
CA VAL A 112 -17.80 1.15 -5.62
C VAL A 112 -18.51 1.21 -4.28
N PHE A 113 -19.84 1.37 -4.32
CA PHE A 113 -20.67 1.52 -3.11
C PHE A 113 -20.46 0.37 -2.11
N ALA A 114 -20.50 -0.88 -2.58
CA ALA A 114 -20.29 -2.06 -1.73
C ALA A 114 -18.92 -2.06 -1.02
N LEU A 115 -17.89 -1.48 -1.64
CA LEU A 115 -16.57 -1.36 -1.02
C LEU A 115 -16.58 -0.33 0.10
N ASN A 116 -17.24 0.81 -0.13
CA ASN A 116 -17.36 1.88 0.85
C ASN A 116 -18.12 1.42 2.09
N GLU A 117 -19.22 0.68 1.90
CA GLU A 117 -20.01 0.07 2.98
C GLU A 117 -19.17 -0.91 3.79
N LEU A 118 -18.43 -1.81 3.13
CA LEU A 118 -17.57 -2.77 3.82
C LEU A 118 -16.46 -2.07 4.63
N ILE A 119 -15.87 -1.02 4.07
CA ILE A 119 -14.89 -0.20 4.79
C ILE A 119 -15.52 0.47 6.01
N ALA A 120 -16.69 1.09 5.86
CA ALA A 120 -17.39 1.74 6.97
C ALA A 120 -17.68 0.73 8.09
N HIS A 121 -18.17 -0.46 7.74
CA HIS A 121 -18.43 -1.53 8.69
C HIS A 121 -17.16 -1.96 9.45
N VAL A 122 -16.05 -2.20 8.74
CA VAL A 122 -14.77 -2.57 9.37
C VAL A 122 -14.29 -1.47 10.31
N LEU A 123 -14.42 -0.20 9.93
CA LEU A 123 -13.99 0.94 10.75
C LEU A 123 -14.78 1.10 12.05
N GLU A 124 -16.01 0.60 12.10
CA GLU A 124 -16.85 0.59 13.29
C GLU A 124 -16.52 -0.58 14.23
N GLN A 125 -16.16 -1.74 13.67
CA GLN A 125 -15.92 -2.96 14.43
C GLN A 125 -14.46 -3.10 14.91
N GLU A 126 -13.51 -2.70 14.07
CA GLU A 126 -12.09 -2.94 14.31
C GLU A 126 -11.41 -1.80 15.06
N GLN A 127 -10.51 -2.17 15.97
CA GLN A 127 -9.62 -1.20 16.61
C GLN A 127 -8.51 -0.75 15.64
N LYS A 128 -7.99 0.46 15.88
CA LYS A 128 -6.83 0.95 15.13
C LYS A 128 -5.64 0.05 15.45
N PHE A 129 -5.10 -0.58 14.42
CA PHE A 129 -3.90 -1.43 14.48
C PHE A 129 -2.63 -0.60 14.68
N PHE A 130 -2.50 0.53 13.97
CA PHE A 130 -1.34 1.40 14.05
C PHE A 130 -1.75 2.86 13.85
N VAL A 131 -1.15 3.76 14.61
CA VAL A 131 -1.39 5.21 14.52
C VAL A 131 -0.06 5.93 14.61
N VAL A 132 0.14 6.89 13.72
CA VAL A 132 1.31 7.77 13.76
C VAL A 132 0.92 9.17 13.28
N GLU A 133 1.51 10.18 13.90
CA GLU A 133 1.35 11.58 13.53
C GLU A 133 2.69 12.10 13.01
N ILE A 134 2.67 12.66 11.80
CA ILE A 134 3.84 13.14 11.07
C ILE A 134 3.46 14.50 10.49
N GLU A 135 4.17 15.57 10.88
CA GLU A 135 4.01 16.90 10.29
C GLU A 135 2.55 17.43 10.21
N GLY A 136 1.72 17.16 11.23
CA GLY A 136 0.31 17.58 11.25
C GLY A 136 -0.66 16.63 10.52
N GLU A 137 -0.14 15.53 9.97
CA GLU A 137 -0.92 14.46 9.36
C GLU A 137 -1.07 13.30 10.34
N LYS A 138 -2.32 12.89 10.60
CA LYS A 138 -2.63 11.70 11.40
C LYS A 138 -2.92 10.52 10.49
N HIS A 139 -2.06 9.52 10.56
CA HIS A 139 -2.16 8.27 9.82
C HIS A 139 -2.73 7.18 10.75
N CYS A 140 -3.82 6.54 10.34
CA CYS A 140 -4.45 5.44 11.07
C CYS A 140 -4.57 4.23 10.16
N PHE A 141 -4.30 3.05 10.72
CA PHE A 141 -4.41 1.78 10.03
C PHE A 141 -5.30 0.83 10.82
N TRP A 142 -6.10 0.04 10.12
CA TRP A 142 -6.89 -1.06 10.68
C TRP A 142 -6.45 -2.35 9.99
N GLN A 143 -6.20 -3.40 10.76
CA GLN A 143 -5.76 -4.69 10.24
C GLN A 143 -6.96 -5.61 10.10
N ILE A 144 -7.21 -6.11 8.89
CA ILE A 144 -8.26 -7.09 8.60
C ILE A 144 -7.58 -8.43 8.38
N SER A 145 -7.72 -9.32 9.36
CA SER A 145 -7.18 -10.70 9.29
C SER A 145 -8.26 -11.78 9.31
N ASP A 146 -9.53 -11.42 9.48
CA ASP A 146 -10.65 -12.34 9.35
C ASP A 146 -10.81 -12.82 7.90
N ALA A 147 -10.86 -14.14 7.73
CA ALA A 147 -10.92 -14.77 6.42
C ALA A 147 -12.18 -14.39 5.63
N LYS A 148 -13.34 -14.26 6.29
CA LYS A 148 -14.60 -13.93 5.61
C LYS A 148 -14.59 -12.49 5.13
N THR A 149 -14.12 -11.56 5.96
CA THR A 149 -13.99 -10.15 5.56
C THR A 149 -12.98 -9.99 4.42
N ILE A 150 -11.85 -10.71 4.47
CA ILE A 150 -10.87 -10.72 3.36
C ILE A 150 -11.51 -11.21 2.07
N GLU A 151 -12.26 -12.32 2.12
CA GLU A 151 -12.95 -12.88 0.95
C GLU A 151 -13.96 -11.88 0.36
N GLN A 152 -14.69 -11.14 1.20
CA GLN A 152 -15.60 -10.08 0.74
C GLN A 152 -14.86 -8.97 -0.02
N PHE A 153 -13.72 -8.50 0.50
CA PHE A 153 -12.88 -7.53 -0.21
C PHE A 153 -12.42 -8.09 -1.56
N GLN A 154 -11.89 -9.33 -1.57
CA GLN A 154 -11.43 -9.98 -2.79
C GLN A 154 -12.55 -10.11 -3.84
N LEU A 155 -13.76 -10.48 -3.41
CA LEU A 155 -14.91 -10.61 -4.29
C LEU A 155 -15.31 -9.27 -4.91
N ILE A 156 -15.37 -8.20 -4.11
CA ILE A 156 -15.70 -6.86 -4.59
C ILE A 156 -14.65 -6.39 -5.61
N PHE A 157 -13.37 -6.55 -5.32
CA PHE A 157 -12.30 -6.20 -6.24
C PHE A 157 -12.33 -7.03 -7.54
N ALA A 158 -12.59 -8.33 -7.44
CA ALA A 158 -12.68 -9.21 -8.60
C ALA A 158 -13.85 -8.81 -9.52
N GLN A 159 -15.01 -8.53 -8.95
CA GLN A 159 -16.25 -8.32 -9.72
C GLN A 159 -16.54 -6.87 -10.11
N LYS A 160 -16.14 -5.89 -9.29
CA LYS A 160 -16.54 -4.48 -9.43
C LYS A 160 -15.38 -3.56 -9.82
N ILE A 161 -14.14 -4.03 -9.70
CA ILE A 161 -12.93 -3.25 -10.04
C ILE A 161 -12.15 -4.02 -11.12
N PRO A 162 -12.62 -3.99 -12.39
CA PRO A 162 -11.91 -4.64 -13.50
C PRO A 162 -10.62 -3.90 -13.85
N HIS A 163 -10.57 -2.58 -13.59
CA HIS A 163 -9.41 -1.75 -13.87
C HIS A 163 -9.12 -0.81 -12.72
N ALA A 164 -7.83 -0.60 -12.45
CA ALA A 164 -7.35 0.50 -11.63
C ALA A 164 -6.30 1.30 -12.41
N TYR A 165 -6.14 2.56 -12.05
CA TYR A 165 -5.27 3.50 -12.71
C TYR A 165 -4.19 3.91 -11.72
N ILE A 166 -2.93 3.85 -12.12
CA ILE A 166 -1.86 4.39 -11.28
C ILE A 166 -2.11 5.89 -11.17
N ALA A 167 -2.26 6.40 -9.95
CA ALA A 167 -2.46 7.82 -9.65
C ALA A 167 -1.18 8.46 -9.08
N ASP A 168 -0.34 7.67 -8.43
CA ASP A 168 1.04 8.03 -8.09
C ASP A 168 1.90 6.75 -7.99
N GLY A 169 3.21 6.88 -8.21
CA GLY A 169 4.13 5.75 -8.21
C GLY A 169 4.31 5.10 -9.58
N HIS A 170 4.18 5.88 -10.65
CA HIS A 170 4.45 5.47 -12.03
C HIS A 170 5.82 4.79 -12.17
N HIS A 171 6.86 5.47 -11.66
CA HIS A 171 8.22 4.92 -11.68
C HIS A 171 8.35 3.70 -10.76
N ARG A 172 7.67 3.65 -9.60
CA ARG A 172 7.69 2.47 -8.71
C ARG A 172 7.05 1.25 -9.38
N SER A 173 5.94 1.43 -10.09
CA SER A 173 5.22 0.35 -10.78
C SER A 173 6.02 -0.19 -11.96
N ALA A 174 6.66 0.70 -12.74
CA ALA A 174 7.51 0.32 -13.85
C ALA A 174 8.77 -0.41 -13.37
N SER A 175 9.44 0.10 -12.33
CA SER A 175 10.60 -0.57 -11.75
C SER A 175 10.24 -1.89 -11.08
N PHE A 176 9.07 -2.02 -10.44
CA PHE A 176 8.60 -3.28 -9.89
C PHE A 176 8.26 -4.29 -10.99
N ALA A 177 7.72 -3.86 -12.13
CA ALA A 177 7.47 -4.73 -13.29
C ALA A 177 8.77 -5.16 -14.00
N ALA A 178 9.73 -4.25 -14.14
CA ALA A 178 11.09 -4.55 -14.63
C ALA A 178 11.83 -5.48 -13.66
N LEU A 179 11.70 -5.26 -12.33
CA LEU A 179 12.24 -6.20 -11.35
C LEU A 179 11.49 -7.53 -11.39
N HIS A 180 10.19 -7.55 -11.65
CA HIS A 180 9.41 -8.78 -11.74
C HIS A 180 9.90 -9.72 -12.85
N GLN A 181 10.31 -9.20 -14.02
CA GLN A 181 10.99 -10.01 -15.04
C GLN A 181 12.26 -10.68 -14.50
N LYS A 182 12.97 -10.03 -13.56
CA LYS A 182 14.14 -10.59 -12.84
C LYS A 182 13.75 -11.50 -11.66
N LEU A 183 12.71 -11.16 -10.90
CA LEU A 183 12.22 -11.85 -9.69
C LEU A 183 11.36 -13.08 -10.00
N LEU A 184 10.96 -13.30 -11.26
CA LEU A 184 10.40 -14.58 -11.73
C LEU A 184 11.37 -15.75 -11.45
N ALA A 185 12.68 -15.48 -11.42
CA ALA A 185 13.69 -16.47 -11.01
C ALA A 185 13.67 -16.77 -9.50
N GLU A 186 13.05 -15.90 -8.69
CA GLU A 186 13.06 -15.95 -7.21
C GLU A 186 11.64 -16.15 -6.61
N GLY A 187 10.59 -16.26 -7.43
CA GLY A 187 9.24 -16.65 -7.00
C GLY A 187 8.36 -15.57 -6.36
N THR A 188 8.71 -14.28 -6.46
CA THR A 188 7.92 -13.19 -5.85
C THR A 188 6.98 -12.52 -6.87
N SER A 189 5.66 -12.73 -6.74
CA SER A 189 4.62 -12.29 -7.69
C SER A 189 3.65 -11.22 -7.16
N LYS A 190 3.92 -10.62 -6.00
CA LYS A 190 3.01 -9.69 -5.31
C LYS A 190 3.51 -8.24 -5.38
N LEU A 191 2.66 -7.31 -5.82
CA LEU A 191 2.92 -5.87 -5.82
C LEU A 191 2.13 -5.19 -4.69
N LEU A 192 2.80 -4.45 -3.80
CA LEU A 192 2.11 -3.74 -2.71
C LEU A 192 1.42 -2.47 -3.24
N CYS A 193 0.10 -2.40 -3.13
CA CYS A 193 -0.72 -1.31 -3.64
C CYS A 193 -1.52 -0.63 -2.54
N ALA A 194 -1.76 0.67 -2.71
CA ALA A 194 -2.72 1.45 -1.95
C ALA A 194 -3.82 1.91 -2.90
N PHE A 195 -5.06 1.58 -2.59
CA PHE A 195 -6.26 1.99 -3.30
C PHE A 195 -6.91 3.11 -2.51
N LEU A 196 -6.70 4.36 -2.91
CA LEU A 196 -7.36 5.48 -2.25
C LEU A 196 -8.79 5.62 -2.75
N ILE A 197 -9.70 5.73 -1.79
CA ILE A 197 -11.08 6.13 -2.05
C ILE A 197 -11.13 7.64 -1.80
N GLY A 198 -11.82 8.35 -2.69
CA GLY A 198 -11.87 9.80 -2.71
C GLY A 198 -12.29 10.41 -1.36
N ARG A 199 -12.09 11.72 -1.20
CA ARG A 199 -12.52 12.49 -0.04
C ARG A 199 -13.95 12.07 0.32
N ASN A 200 -14.15 11.54 1.53
CA ASN A 200 -15.50 11.46 2.07
C ASN A 200 -15.99 12.91 2.16
N SER A 201 -16.78 13.35 1.19
CA SER A 201 -17.87 14.27 1.49
C SER A 201 -18.64 13.56 2.60
N ALA A 202 -18.68 14.18 3.77
CA ALA A 202 -19.68 13.82 4.76
C ALA A 202 -21.03 13.67 4.04
N PHE A 203 -21.83 12.72 4.51
CA PHE A 203 -23.25 12.55 4.20
C PHE A 203 -23.93 13.81 3.68
#